data_AF-A0A929UE59-F1
#
_entry.id   AF-A0A929UE59-F1
#
_cell.length_a   1.000
_cell.length_b   1.000
_cell.length_c   1.000
_cell.angle_alpha   90.00
_cell.angle_beta   90.00
_cell.angle_gamma   90.00
#
_symmetry.space_group_name_H-M   'P 1'
#
loop_
_entity.id
_entity.type
_entity.pdbx_description
1 polymer ?
#
loop_
_entity_poly.entity_id
_entity_poly.type
_entity_poly.pdbx_seq_one_letter_code
_entity_poly.pdbx_strand_id
1 'polypeptide(L)'
;EQAQIMIKQHPRDLVDYREVFPDALLFGADFPMEMLNLIPGLQFDRIVSVYTMLDALTCGKEKVFLGDDFMDRYEAPEIHRTNEAI
;
A
#
# COMPACT_ATOMS: atom_id res chain seq x y z
N GLU A 1 0.67 22.64 -0.79
CA GLU A 1 -0.38 22.24 0.16
C GLU A 1 0.04 20.95 0.85
N GLN A 2 -0.51 20.66 2.03
CA GLN A 2 -0.25 19.42 2.75
C GLN A 2 -1.16 18.32 2.18
N ALA A 3 -0.59 17.17 1.83
CA ALA A 3 -1.36 16.05 1.31
C ALA A 3 -2.13 15.35 2.44
N GLN A 4 -3.37 14.91 2.17
CA GLN A 4 -4.09 13.99 3.03
C GLN A 4 -3.57 12.57 2.78
N ILE A 5 -3.14 11.90 3.85
CA ILE A 5 -2.59 10.54 3.76
C ILE A 5 -3.68 9.53 4.08
N MET A 6 -3.76 8.49 3.25
CA MET A 6 -4.64 7.34 3.44
C MET A 6 -3.78 6.07 3.50
N ILE A 7 -4.02 5.22 4.49
CA ILE A 7 -3.35 3.93 4.67
C ILE A 7 -4.39 2.81 4.50
N LYS A 8 -4.11 1.89 3.57
CA LYS A 8 -4.86 0.64 3.43
C LYS A 8 -4.03 -0.49 4.02
N GLN A 9 -4.48 -1.03 5.13
CA GLN A 9 -3.80 -2.14 5.80
C GLN A 9 -4.15 -3.50 5.19
N HIS A 10 -3.20 -4.44 5.20
CA HIS A 10 -3.46 -5.83 4.87
C HIS A 10 -4.12 -6.56 6.08
N PRO A 11 -5.14 -7.42 5.92
CA PRO A 11 -5.81 -8.11 7.03
C PRO A 11 -4.92 -8.91 8.00
N ARG A 12 -3.71 -9.26 7.55
CA ARG A 12 -2.71 -10.04 8.30
C ARG A 12 -1.63 -9.17 8.96
N ASP A 13 -1.63 -7.87 8.68
CA ASP A 13 -0.73 -6.92 9.33
C ASP A 13 -1.28 -6.63 10.74
N LEU A 14 -0.42 -6.76 11.75
CA LEU A 14 -0.78 -6.65 13.16
C LEU A 14 -0.48 -5.26 13.75
N VAL A 15 0.14 -4.37 12.98
CA VAL A 15 0.49 -3.01 13.43
C VAL A 15 -0.77 -2.15 13.56
N ASP A 16 -0.95 -1.43 14.67
CA ASP A 16 -2.00 -0.42 14.76
C ASP A 16 -1.52 0.92 14.20
N TYR A 17 -1.80 1.17 12.91
CA TYR A 17 -1.39 2.42 12.26
C TYR A 17 -2.10 3.67 12.79
N ARG A 18 -3.16 3.54 13.60
CA ARG A 18 -3.81 4.70 14.23
C ARG A 18 -2.93 5.30 15.31
N GLU A 19 -2.18 4.46 16.02
CA GLU A 19 -1.22 4.88 17.04
C GLU A 19 0.05 5.47 16.41
N VAL A 20 0.49 4.92 15.26
CA VAL A 20 1.71 5.34 14.58
C VAL A 20 1.49 6.60 13.72
N PHE A 21 0.33 6.72 13.07
CA PHE A 21 -0.03 7.81 12.16
C PHE A 21 -1.43 8.36 12.48
N PRO A 22 -1.58 9.13 13.57
CA PRO A 22 -2.90 9.57 14.04
C PRO A 22 -3.64 10.50 13.09
N ASP A 23 -2.91 11.20 12.21
CA ASP A 23 -3.50 12.12 11.22
C ASP A 23 -3.86 11.43 9.89
N ALA A 24 -3.50 10.16 9.71
CA ALA A 24 -3.81 9.41 8.50
C ALA A 24 -5.24 8.85 8.55
N LEU A 25 -5.90 8.83 7.40
CA LEU A 25 -7.14 8.09 7.22
C LEU A 25 -6.81 6.60 7.03
N LEU A 26 -7.45 5.71 7.79
CA LEU A 26 -7.27 4.26 7.62
C LEU A 26 -8.50 3.64 6.94
N PHE A 27 -8.26 2.87 5.88
CA PHE A 27 -9.25 1.92 5.38
C PHE A 27 -9.32 0.69 6.28
N GLY A 28 -10.53 0.12 6.41
CA GLY A 28 -10.72 -1.18 7.05
C GLY A 28 -9.84 -2.23 6.39
N ALA A 29 -9.17 -3.06 7.19
CA ALA A 29 -8.22 -4.04 6.67
C ALA A 29 -8.90 -5.06 5.73
N ASP A 30 -10.16 -5.36 6.00
CA ASP A 30 -11.06 -6.23 5.23
C ASP A 30 -11.58 -5.60 3.93
N PHE A 31 -11.37 -4.29 3.72
CA PHE A 31 -11.79 -3.61 2.51
C PHE A 31 -10.86 -3.97 1.32
N PRO A 32 -11.38 -4.64 0.27
CA PRO A 32 -10.57 -4.97 -0.91
C PRO A 32 -10.18 -3.68 -1.66
N MET A 33 -8.94 -3.62 -2.14
CA MET A 33 -8.41 -2.39 -2.75
C MET A 33 -9.10 -2.10 -4.09
N GLU A 34 -9.53 -3.13 -4.80
CA GLU A 34 -10.23 -3.05 -6.07
C GLU A 34 -11.57 -2.31 -5.93
N MET A 35 -12.18 -2.33 -4.73
CA MET A 35 -13.41 -1.60 -4.45
C MET A 35 -13.20 -0.07 -4.52
N LEU A 36 -11.97 0.43 -4.37
CA LEU A 36 -11.65 1.85 -4.52
C LEU A 36 -11.99 2.36 -5.93
N ASN A 37 -11.88 1.51 -6.95
CA ASN A 37 -12.22 1.87 -8.33
C ASN A 37 -13.73 2.12 -8.52
N LEU A 38 -14.56 1.62 -7.62
CA LEU A 38 -16.02 1.74 -7.70
C LEU A 38 -16.56 2.99 -7.01
N ILE A 39 -15.72 3.74 -6.29
CA ILE A 39 -16.13 4.94 -5.55
C ILE A 39 -16.12 6.14 -6.51
N PRO A 40 -17.29 6.71 -6.87
CA PRO A 40 -17.35 7.80 -7.83
C PRO A 40 -16.60 9.04 -7.32
N GLY A 41 -15.70 9.58 -8.13
CA GLY A 41 -14.95 10.80 -7.81
C GLY A 41 -13.73 10.59 -6.91
N LEU A 42 -13.43 9.36 -6.48
CA LEU A 42 -12.21 9.08 -5.73
C LEU A 42 -10.99 9.09 -6.66
N GLN A 43 -10.02 9.95 -6.36
CA GLN A 43 -8.76 10.04 -7.07
C GLN A 43 -7.61 10.32 -6.10
N PHE A 44 -6.58 9.50 -6.15
CA PHE A 44 -5.32 9.71 -5.47
C PHE A 44 -4.32 10.34 -6.43
N ASP A 45 -3.58 11.35 -5.96
CA ASP A 45 -2.46 11.90 -6.72
C ASP A 45 -1.30 10.90 -6.81
N ARG A 46 -1.07 10.13 -5.73
CA ARG A 46 -0.04 9.08 -5.67
C ARG A 46 -0.52 7.90 -4.85
N ILE A 47 -0.26 6.69 -5.35
CA ILE A 47 -0.43 5.42 -4.64
C ILE A 47 0.94 4.74 -4.57
N VAL A 48 1.34 4.32 -3.37
CA VAL A 48 2.62 3.64 -3.13
C VAL A 48 2.33 2.28 -2.49
N SER A 49 2.99 1.23 -2.97
CA SER A 49 2.95 -0.08 -2.34
C SER A 49 4.33 -0.75 -2.34
N VAL A 50 4.50 -1.70 -1.42
CA VAL A 50 5.67 -2.58 -1.40
C VAL A 50 5.43 -3.81 -2.26
N TYR A 51 4.44 -4.64 -1.89
CA TYR A 51 4.17 -5.94 -2.52
C TYR A 51 2.84 -6.07 -3.23
N THR A 52 2.08 -4.97 -3.35
CA THR A 52 0.77 -5.00 -3.99
C THR A 52 0.87 -4.44 -5.40
N MET A 53 0.55 -5.26 -6.40
CA MET A 53 0.44 -4.77 -7.78
C MET A 53 -0.65 -3.70 -7.90
N LEU A 54 -0.31 -2.56 -8.51
CA LEU A 54 -1.20 -1.39 -8.60
C LEU A 54 -1.89 -1.27 -9.96
N ASP A 55 -1.60 -2.15 -10.92
CA ASP A 55 -2.05 -2.03 -12.31
C ASP A 55 -3.57 -1.96 -12.44
N ALA A 56 -4.28 -2.76 -11.64
CA ALA A 56 -5.74 -2.82 -11.64
C ALA A 56 -6.42 -1.57 -11.04
N LEU A 57 -5.71 -0.72 -10.28
CA LEU A 57 -6.31 0.47 -9.67
C LEU A 57 -6.46 1.60 -10.68
N THR A 58 -7.67 2.09 -10.94
CA THR A 58 -7.92 3.19 -11.88
C THR A 58 -7.92 4.55 -11.19
N CYS A 59 -8.05 4.59 -9.86
CA CYS A 59 -8.17 5.78 -9.05
C CYS A 59 -6.83 6.47 -8.69
N GLY A 60 -5.70 6.16 -9.33
CA GLY A 60 -4.39 6.74 -9.02
C GLY A 60 -3.72 7.42 -10.21
N LYS A 61 -3.24 8.67 -10.06
CA LYS A 61 -2.50 9.37 -11.12
C LYS A 61 -1.07 8.86 -11.24
N GLU A 62 -0.37 8.79 -10.12
CA GLU A 62 0.97 8.19 -10.01
C GLU A 62 0.88 6.89 -9.20
N LYS A 63 1.50 5.82 -9.70
CA LYS A 63 1.58 4.52 -9.02
C LYS A 63 3.04 4.15 -8.85
N VAL A 64 3.45 3.92 -7.62
CA VAL A 64 4.83 3.55 -7.27
C VAL A 64 4.81 2.18 -6.61
N PHE A 65 5.39 1.20 -7.30
CA PHE A 65 5.66 -0.12 -6.76
C PHE A 65 7.13 -0.18 -6.31
N LEU A 66 7.37 -0.46 -5.04
CA LEU A 66 8.70 -0.46 -4.44
C LEU A 66 9.41 -1.81 -4.59
N GLY A 67 8.68 -2.93 -4.42
CA GLY A 67 9.20 -4.28 -4.61
C GLY A 67 10.28 -4.71 -3.63
N ASP A 68 10.96 -5.79 -3.97
CA ASP A 68 11.96 -6.47 -3.13
C ASP A 68 13.21 -5.60 -2.85
N ASP A 69 13.68 -4.83 -3.82
CA ASP A 69 14.85 -3.94 -3.67
C ASP A 69 14.66 -2.90 -2.55
N PHE A 70 13.41 -2.51 -2.27
CA PHE A 70 13.11 -1.63 -1.15
C PHE A 70 13.21 -2.37 0.20
N MET A 71 12.81 -3.64 0.23
CA MET A 71 12.79 -4.46 1.44
C MET A 71 14.17 -4.94 1.89
N ASP A 72 15.16 -4.99 0.99
CA ASP A 72 16.58 -5.22 1.33
C ASP A 72 17.14 -4.27 2.40
N ARG A 73 16.49 -3.11 2.60
CA ARG A 73 16.86 -2.13 3.62
C ARG A 73 16.37 -2.49 5.02
N TYR A 74 15.40 -3.39 5.12
CA TYR A 74 14.67 -3.71 6.35
C TYR A 74 14.84 -5.17 6.76
N GLU A 75 15.01 -6.09 5.81
CA GLU A 75 15.29 -7.51 6.09
C GLU A 75 16.28 -8.11 5.07
N ALA A 76 16.92 -9.21 5.43
CA ALA A 76 17.92 -9.85 4.58
C ALA A 76 17.25 -10.44 3.32
N PRO A 77 17.82 -10.28 2.11
CA PRO A 77 17.22 -10.73 0.84
C PRO A 77 16.69 -12.17 0.86
N GLU A 78 17.36 -13.07 1.58
CA GLU A 78 16.99 -14.48 1.69
C GLU A 78 15.66 -14.71 2.43
N ILE A 79 15.16 -13.71 3.15
CA ILE A 79 13.90 -13.76 3.92
C ILE A 79 12.71 -13.40 3.02
N HIS A 80 12.84 -12.41 2.15
CA HIS A 80 11.72 -11.85 1.39
C HIS A 80 11.73 -12.10 -0.11
N ARG A 81 12.90 -12.35 -0.71
CA ARG A 81 13.03 -12.62 -2.15
C ARG A 81 12.69 -14.07 -2.51
N THR A 82 11.48 -14.50 -2.17
CA THR A 82 11.07 -15.90 -2.35
C THR A 82 11.00 -16.33 -3.83
N ASN A 83 10.86 -15.38 -4.76
CA ASN A 83 10.73 -15.66 -6.19
C ASN A 83 12.08 -15.78 -6.92
N GLU A 84 13.17 -15.27 -6.35
CA GLU A 84 14.53 -15.39 -6.93
C GLU A 84 15.22 -16.70 -6.54
N ALA A 85 14.68 -17.40 -5.55
CA ALA A 85 15.18 -18.68 -5.06
C ALA A 85 14.63 -19.90 -5.85
N ILE A 86 13.83 -19.68 -6.90
CA ILE A 86 13.20 -20.72 -7.74
C ILE A 86 13.98 -20.91 -9.04
#